data_AF-A9D5X7-F1
#
_entry.id   AF-A9D5X7-F1
#
_cell.length_a   1.000
_cell.length_b   1.000
_cell.length_c   1.000
_cell.angle_alpha   90.00
_cell.angle_beta   90.00
_cell.angle_gamma   90.00
#
_symmetry.space_group_name_H-M   'P 1'
#
loop_
_entity.id
_entity.type
_entity.pdbx_description
1 polymer ?
#
loop_
_entity_poly.entity_id
_entity_poly.type
_entity_poly.pdbx_seq_one_letter_code
_entity_poly.pdbx_strand_id
1 'polypeptide(L)'
;MKKQVRTTFTDRRQDAMEAKQRLLDKMKAAPKADDPEMIAKRAEREAIAKAREERRAERERVKLEEQALKAAQDAADAEAAYAAEHAEAIAREADEAARAERAVADMAAMKEKRDKRYAARKARR
;
A
#
# COMPACT_ATOMS: atom_id res chain seq x y z
N MET A 1 -58.03 5.48 -5.37
CA MET A 1 -59.00 5.53 -4.25
C MET A 1 -58.44 6.43 -3.16
N LYS A 2 -59.04 7.61 -2.92
CA LYS A 2 -58.61 8.50 -1.83
C LYS A 2 -58.91 7.81 -0.49
N LYS A 3 -57.89 7.58 0.35
CA LYS A 3 -58.10 7.10 1.72
C LYS A 3 -58.89 8.16 2.47
N GLN A 4 -60.11 7.81 2.88
CA GLN A 4 -60.91 8.63 3.79
C GLN A 4 -60.09 8.84 5.06
N VAL A 5 -59.63 10.07 5.31
CA VAL A 5 -58.92 10.42 6.54
C VAL A 5 -59.99 10.44 7.63
N ARG A 6 -60.03 9.40 8.44
CA ARG A 6 -60.95 9.36 9.58
C ARG A 6 -60.42 10.28 10.68
N THR A 7 -61.00 11.47 10.79
CA THR A 7 -60.45 12.59 11.59
C THR A 7 -60.90 12.59 13.05
N THR A 8 -61.84 11.72 13.44
CA THR A 8 -62.35 11.71 14.82
C THR A 8 -61.43 10.92 15.76
N PHE A 9 -61.48 11.22 17.07
CA PHE A 9 -60.67 10.54 18.07
C PHE A 9 -60.95 9.02 18.14
N THR A 10 -62.23 8.65 18.01
CA THR A 10 -62.69 7.25 17.98
C THR A 10 -62.11 6.49 16.81
N ASP A 11 -62.04 7.12 15.63
CA ASP A 11 -61.48 6.48 14.45
C ASP A 11 -59.97 6.25 14.59
N ARG A 12 -59.24 7.24 15.11
CA ARG A 12 -57.80 7.08 15.38
C ARG A 12 -57.52 5.95 16.38
N ARG A 13 -58.40 5.78 17.38
CA ARG A 13 -58.29 4.67 18.34
C ARG A 13 -58.52 3.32 17.66
N GLN A 14 -59.52 3.22 16.78
CA GLN A 14 -59.79 2.00 16.02
C GLN A 14 -58.64 1.66 15.07
N ASP A 15 -58.14 2.64 14.31
CA ASP A 15 -57.03 2.45 13.39
C ASP A 15 -55.75 1.97 14.13
N ALA A 16 -55.47 2.51 15.33
CA ALA A 16 -54.35 2.06 16.16
C ALA A 16 -54.54 0.63 16.68
N MET A 17 -55.77 0.23 17.02
CA MET A 17 -56.09 -1.14 17.44
C MET A 17 -55.97 -2.12 16.28
N GLU A 18 -56.49 -1.78 15.10
CA GLU A 18 -56.33 -2.59 13.88
C GLU A 18 -54.86 -2.72 13.48
N ALA A 19 -54.06 -1.65 13.59
CA ALA A 19 -52.63 -1.70 13.31
C ALA A 19 -51.88 -2.65 14.25
N LYS A 20 -52.21 -2.62 15.56
CA LYS A 20 -51.64 -3.55 16.54
C LYS A 20 -52.06 -5.00 16.27
N GLN A 21 -53.34 -5.23 15.96
CA GLN A 21 -53.82 -6.57 15.58
C GLN A 21 -53.09 -7.10 14.34
N ARG A 22 -52.98 -6.29 13.28
CA ARG A 22 -52.22 -6.66 12.07
C ARG A 22 -50.75 -6.97 12.35
N LEU A 23 -50.12 -6.29 13.32
CA LEU A 23 -48.73 -6.56 13.70
C LEU A 23 -48.61 -7.89 14.46
N LEU A 24 -49.55 -8.19 15.36
CA LEU A 24 -49.62 -9.46 16.06
C LEU A 24 -49.90 -10.63 15.11
N ASP A 25 -50.81 -10.45 14.16
CA ASP A 25 -51.13 -11.48 13.17
C ASP A 25 -49.95 -11.75 12.25
N LYS A 26 -49.21 -10.70 11.85
CA LYS A 26 -47.94 -10.86 11.12
C LYS A 26 -46.89 -11.61 11.91
N MET A 27 -46.77 -11.36 13.22
CA MET A 27 -45.84 -12.09 14.08
C MET A 27 -46.24 -13.56 14.26
N LYS A 28 -47.55 -13.86 14.34
CA LYS A 28 -48.05 -15.23 14.43
C LYS A 28 -47.90 -16.01 13.11
N ALA A 29 -48.08 -15.33 11.98
CA ALA A 29 -47.94 -15.90 10.64
C ALA A 29 -46.49 -15.92 10.13
N ALA A 30 -45.57 -15.23 10.81
CA ALA A 30 -44.16 -15.28 10.46
C ALA A 30 -43.64 -16.70 10.67
N PRO A 31 -42.86 -17.24 9.71
CA PRO A 31 -42.32 -18.57 9.85
C PRO A 31 -41.36 -18.61 11.04
N LYS A 32 -41.56 -19.61 11.91
CA LYS A 32 -40.77 -19.82 13.11
C LYS A 32 -39.38 -20.29 12.73
N ALA A 33 -38.45 -20.18 13.69
CA ALA A 33 -37.09 -20.64 13.49
C ALA A 33 -37.00 -22.15 13.20
N ASP A 34 -38.00 -22.91 13.65
CA ASP A 34 -38.09 -24.37 13.50
C ASP A 34 -38.80 -24.79 12.20
N ASP A 35 -39.27 -23.84 11.38
CA ASP A 35 -39.88 -24.18 10.10
C ASP A 35 -38.82 -24.72 9.12
N PRO A 36 -39.10 -25.85 8.45
CA PRO A 36 -38.10 -26.54 7.62
C PRO A 36 -37.59 -25.67 6.47
N GLU A 37 -38.44 -24.80 5.90
CA GLU A 37 -38.04 -23.84 4.86
C GLU A 37 -37.07 -22.76 5.39
N MET A 38 -37.24 -22.32 6.64
CA MET A 38 -36.34 -21.34 7.25
C MET A 38 -35.00 -21.96 7.62
N ILE A 39 -35.00 -23.22 8.05
CA ILE A 39 -33.78 -24.01 8.29
C ILE A 39 -33.02 -24.20 6.98
N ALA A 40 -33.70 -24.61 5.90
CA ALA A 40 -33.08 -24.76 4.58
C ALA A 40 -32.44 -23.46 4.09
N LYS A 41 -33.17 -22.33 4.19
CA LYS A 41 -32.63 -21.00 3.82
C LYS A 41 -31.43 -20.58 4.66
N ARG A 42 -31.38 -20.94 5.95
CA ARG A 42 -30.22 -20.67 6.81
C ARG A 42 -29.03 -21.52 6.40
N ALA A 43 -29.24 -22.82 6.20
CA ALA A 43 -28.20 -23.73 5.74
C ALA A 43 -27.60 -23.30 4.39
N GLU A 44 -28.43 -22.86 3.44
CA GLU A 44 -27.96 -22.31 2.16
C GLU A 44 -27.12 -21.04 2.35
N ARG A 45 -27.57 -20.12 3.20
CA ARG A 45 -26.80 -18.88 3.50
C ARG A 45 -25.48 -19.18 4.18
N GLU A 46 -25.46 -20.13 5.11
CA GLU A 46 -24.25 -20.58 5.80
C GLU A 46 -23.27 -21.24 4.81
N ALA A 47 -23.76 -22.09 3.89
CA ALA A 47 -22.93 -22.67 2.84
C ALA A 47 -22.33 -21.59 1.92
N ILE A 48 -23.11 -20.60 1.53
CA ILE A 48 -22.63 -19.46 0.72
C ILE A 48 -21.61 -18.63 1.50
N ALA A 49 -21.83 -18.41 2.80
CA ALA A 49 -20.90 -17.68 3.66
C ALA A 49 -19.56 -18.40 3.77
N LYS A 50 -19.57 -19.71 4.05
CA LYS A 50 -18.37 -20.56 4.09
C LYS A 50 -17.61 -20.52 2.76
N ALA A 51 -18.29 -20.72 1.63
CA ALA A 51 -17.67 -20.65 0.30
C ALA A 51 -17.14 -19.24 -0.06
N ARG A 52 -17.66 -18.17 0.57
CA ARG A 52 -17.10 -16.82 0.43
C ARG A 52 -15.88 -16.62 1.33
N GLU A 53 -15.88 -17.15 2.54
CA GLU A 53 -14.75 -17.09 3.46
C GLU A 53 -13.55 -17.88 2.92
N GLU A 54 -13.77 -19.09 2.39
CA GLU A 54 -12.73 -19.89 1.74
C GLU A 54 -12.07 -19.12 0.58
N ARG A 55 -12.87 -18.53 -0.31
CA ARG A 55 -12.36 -17.71 -1.41
C ARG A 55 -11.63 -16.45 -0.95
N ARG A 56 -12.04 -15.84 0.18
CA ARG A 56 -11.33 -14.69 0.74
C ARG A 56 -9.98 -15.11 1.32
N ALA A 57 -9.96 -16.21 2.08
CA ALA A 57 -8.74 -16.74 2.65
C ALA A 57 -7.71 -17.09 1.55
N GLU A 58 -8.15 -17.73 0.47
CA GLU A 58 -7.26 -18.02 -0.68
C GLU A 58 -6.72 -16.73 -1.33
N ARG A 59 -7.60 -15.75 -1.60
CA ARG A 59 -7.18 -14.46 -2.18
C ARG A 59 -6.23 -13.69 -1.27
N GLU A 60 -6.45 -13.71 0.04
CA GLU A 60 -5.56 -13.06 1.00
C GLU A 60 -4.19 -13.72 1.03
N ARG A 61 -4.12 -15.06 0.96
CA ARG A 61 -2.85 -15.78 0.85
C ARG A 61 -2.08 -15.41 -0.41
N VAL A 62 -2.74 -15.45 -1.58
CA VAL A 62 -2.12 -15.06 -2.85
C VAL A 62 -1.64 -13.61 -2.81
N LYS A 63 -2.47 -12.71 -2.27
CA LYS A 63 -2.11 -11.29 -2.16
C LYS A 63 -0.89 -11.06 -1.24
N LEU A 64 -0.81 -11.80 -0.13
CA LEU A 64 0.34 -11.73 0.77
C LEU A 64 1.61 -12.25 0.10
N GLU A 65 1.52 -13.35 -0.65
CA GLU A 65 2.63 -13.91 -1.42
C GLU A 65 3.11 -12.93 -2.51
N GLU A 66 2.19 -12.34 -3.28
CA GLU A 66 2.51 -11.32 -4.29
C GLU A 66 3.14 -10.07 -3.67
N GLN A 67 2.62 -9.61 -2.52
CA GLN A 67 3.19 -8.47 -1.80
C GLN A 67 4.60 -8.76 -1.29
N ALA A 68 4.85 -9.97 -0.78
CA ALA A 68 6.17 -10.39 -0.32
C ALA A 68 7.17 -10.46 -1.48
N LEU A 69 6.76 -11.01 -2.63
CA LEU A 69 7.59 -11.06 -3.84
C LEU A 69 7.93 -9.66 -4.33
N LYS A 70 6.94 -8.76 -4.40
CA LYS A 70 7.15 -7.40 -4.84
C LYS A 70 8.06 -6.63 -3.87
N ALA A 71 7.85 -6.76 -2.56
CA ALA A 71 8.71 -6.12 -1.56
C ALA A 71 10.16 -6.61 -1.65
N ALA A 72 10.38 -7.90 -1.93
CA ALA A 72 11.72 -8.44 -2.13
C ALA A 72 12.38 -7.90 -3.41
N GLN A 73 11.62 -7.78 -4.50
CA GLN A 73 12.10 -7.17 -5.74
C GLN A 73 12.45 -5.69 -5.55
N ASP A 74 11.53 -4.92 -4.97
CA ASP A 74 11.74 -3.49 -4.71
C ASP A 74 12.97 -3.25 -3.80
N ALA A 75 13.19 -4.12 -2.81
CA ALA A 75 14.37 -4.07 -1.95
C ALA A 75 15.67 -4.39 -2.71
N ALA A 76 15.67 -5.42 -3.57
CA ALA A 76 16.82 -5.78 -4.39
C ALA A 76 17.18 -4.68 -5.40
N ASP A 77 16.17 -4.08 -6.03
CA ASP A 77 16.34 -2.97 -6.97
C ASP A 77 16.89 -1.72 -6.27
N ALA A 78 16.40 -1.41 -5.06
CA ALA A 78 16.92 -0.32 -4.26
C ALA A 78 18.37 -0.54 -3.81
N GLU A 79 18.73 -1.76 -3.40
CA GLU A 79 20.10 -2.12 -3.03
C GLU A 79 21.04 -2.04 -4.25
N ALA A 80 20.61 -2.53 -5.41
CA ALA A 80 21.37 -2.44 -6.65
C ALA A 80 21.58 -0.98 -7.09
N ALA A 81 20.54 -0.14 -7.00
CA ALA A 81 20.63 1.29 -7.31
C ALA A 81 21.60 2.00 -6.35
N TYR A 82 21.49 1.74 -5.04
CA TYR A 82 22.39 2.30 -4.04
C TYR A 82 23.85 1.87 -4.29
N ALA A 83 24.09 0.59 -4.57
CA ALA A 83 25.42 0.08 -4.86
C ALA A 83 26.02 0.73 -6.13
N ALA A 84 25.22 0.93 -7.17
CA ALA A 84 25.65 1.59 -8.40
C ALA A 84 26.00 3.06 -8.15
N GLU A 85 25.12 3.81 -7.47
CA GLU A 85 25.39 5.22 -7.12
C GLU A 85 26.64 5.36 -6.23
N HIS A 86 26.80 4.47 -5.26
CA HIS A 86 27.96 4.49 -4.37
C HIS A 86 29.25 4.16 -5.11
N ALA A 87 29.24 3.16 -6.00
CA ALA A 87 30.39 2.82 -6.84
C ALA A 87 30.77 3.98 -7.77
N GLU A 88 29.78 4.67 -8.36
CA GLU A 88 30.04 5.87 -9.16
C GLU A 88 30.64 7.01 -8.32
N ALA A 89 30.12 7.24 -7.11
CA ALA A 89 30.65 8.26 -6.22
C ALA A 89 32.11 8.00 -5.85
N ILE A 90 32.44 6.75 -5.49
CA ILE A 90 33.82 6.34 -5.20
C ILE A 90 34.73 6.52 -6.43
N ALA A 91 34.24 6.14 -7.62
CA ALA A 91 35.02 6.30 -8.85
C ALA A 91 35.30 7.78 -9.15
N ARG A 92 34.31 8.66 -8.97
CA ARG A 92 34.49 10.11 -9.14
C ARG A 92 35.49 10.67 -8.13
N GLU A 93 35.39 10.28 -6.86
CA GLU A 93 36.31 10.73 -5.82
C GLU A 93 37.75 10.26 -6.10
N ALA A 94 37.93 9.02 -6.53
CA ALA A 94 39.24 8.49 -6.93
C ALA A 94 39.82 9.23 -8.14
N ASP A 95 38.98 9.54 -9.15
CA ASP A 95 39.39 10.32 -10.32
C ASP A 95 39.80 11.75 -9.94
N GLU A 96 39.06 12.40 -9.03
CA GLU A 96 39.38 13.72 -8.52
C GLU A 96 40.69 13.73 -7.72
N ALA A 97 40.88 12.74 -6.85
CA ALA A 97 42.13 12.57 -6.11
C ALA A 97 43.33 12.38 -7.07
N ALA A 98 43.19 11.51 -8.07
CA ALA A 98 44.24 11.27 -9.06
C ALA A 98 44.57 12.53 -9.89
N ARG A 99 43.57 13.36 -10.21
CA ARG A 99 43.79 14.66 -10.88
C ARG A 99 44.52 15.64 -9.98
N ALA A 100 44.17 15.70 -8.69
CA ALA A 100 44.83 16.55 -7.71
C ALA A 100 46.31 16.16 -7.54
N GLU A 101 46.61 14.86 -7.42
CA GLU A 101 47.98 14.36 -7.33
C GLU A 101 48.81 14.71 -8.56
N ARG A 102 48.26 14.51 -9.77
CA ARG A 102 48.93 14.91 -11.02
C ARG A 102 49.22 16.41 -11.06
N ALA A 103 48.26 17.24 -10.64
CA ALA A 103 48.46 18.69 -10.59
C ALA A 103 49.60 19.08 -9.63
N VAL A 104 49.70 18.42 -8.47
CA VAL A 104 50.81 18.65 -7.52
C VAL A 104 52.15 18.23 -8.14
N ALA A 105 52.21 17.06 -8.79
CA ALA A 105 53.41 16.58 -9.46
C ALA A 105 53.87 17.51 -10.59
N ASP A 106 52.92 17.99 -11.41
CA ASP A 106 53.21 18.95 -12.49
C ASP A 106 53.75 20.27 -11.95
N MET A 107 53.17 20.77 -10.86
CA MET A 107 53.65 21.99 -10.19
C MET A 107 55.05 21.82 -9.61
N ALA A 108 55.35 20.66 -9.03
CA ALA A 108 56.69 20.32 -8.55
C ALA A 108 57.70 20.27 -9.72
N ALA A 109 57.36 19.63 -10.84
CA ALA A 109 58.21 19.56 -12.02
C ALA A 109 58.47 20.95 -12.65
N MET A 110 57.45 21.82 -12.69
CA MET A 110 57.60 23.20 -13.16
C MET A 110 58.50 24.03 -12.24
N LYS A 111 58.40 23.81 -10.92
CA LYS A 111 59.30 24.44 -9.94
C LYS A 111 60.74 23.98 -10.14
N GLU A 112 60.99 22.67 -10.28
CA GLU A 112 62.33 22.14 -10.52
C GLU A 112 62.95 22.70 -11.82
N LYS A 113 62.18 22.77 -12.92
CA LYS A 113 62.63 23.41 -14.16
C LYS A 113 63.00 24.88 -13.94
N ARG A 114 62.19 25.61 -13.16
CA ARG A 114 62.45 27.01 -12.82
C ARG A 114 63.73 27.16 -12.00
N ASP A 115 63.93 26.32 -11.00
CA ASP A 115 65.11 26.33 -10.14
C ASP A 115 66.38 26.00 -10.93
N LYS A 116 66.34 25.02 -11.85
CA LYS A 116 67.43 24.74 -12.80
C LYS A 116 67.77 25.97 -13.67
N ARG A 117 66.76 26.68 -14.18
CA ARG A 117 66.96 27.91 -14.97
C ARG A 117 67.61 29.01 -14.12
N TYR A 118 67.17 29.21 -12.89
CA TYR A 118 67.75 30.20 -11.99
C TYR A 118 69.20 29.86 -11.63
N ALA A 119 69.50 28.59 -11.33
CA ALA A 119 70.86 28.13 -11.06
C ALA A 119 71.79 28.37 -12.26
N ALA A 120 71.35 28.02 -13.48
CA ALA A 120 72.12 28.26 -14.70
C ALA A 120 72.34 29.76 -14.97
N ARG A 121 71.34 30.61 -14.70
CA ARG A 121 71.50 32.08 -14.82
C ARG A 121 72.49 32.62 -13.80
N LYS A 122 72.45 32.13 -12.56
CA LYS A 122 73.37 32.54 -11.50
C LYS A 122 74.82 32.15 -11.84
N ALA A 123 75.04 30.95 -12.39
CA ALA A 123 76.37 30.49 -12.80
C ALA A 123 76.98 31.25 -13.98
N ARG A 124 76.18 32.03 -14.73
CA ARG A 124 76.65 32.88 -15.83
C ARG A 124 77.00 34.31 -15.40
N ARG A 125 76.62 34.70 -14.19
CA ARG A 125 76.96 36.01 -13.60
C ARG A 125 78.17 35.85 -12.70
#